data_AF-A0A8S1ZGR9-F1
#
_entry.id   AF-A0A8S1ZGR9-F1
#
_cell.length_a   1.000
_cell.length_b   1.000
_cell.length_c   1.000
_cell.angle_alpha   90.00
_cell.angle_beta   90.00
_cell.angle_gamma   90.00
#
_symmetry.space_group_name_H-M   'P 1'
#
loop_
_entity.id
_entity.type
_entity.pdbx_description
1 polymer ?
#
loop_
_entity_poly.entity_id
_entity_poly.type
_entity_poly.pdbx_seq_one_letter_code
_entity_poly.pdbx_strand_id
1 'polypeptide(L)'
;MSHRFISILKNLSSITTGSGIQTRSATYMPRPVTVIHGVVTNAVEQVMDAMHAPVYLETYNIKGKNMNHFPREVVDLIRKNKVCLNGRVNNSLCGGGRKELDLFASLVNCFNLNGQPSRYKNVDIVVVIENTKGECAGWEHEVVPGVIQSFQQFTTREKTKKLADSFFLESCQEVAKMYPNITYNEIGINTCCLQLVEKPEQFDVIVTPNLYGNLIANIAAGVSGRGNGDIMPGGSFGAEYAIFEQVGPVENHKNPVALLFSSVMMLRHLLLPLFADRLETAMKRVVTEGKCGNSNTTTQEVVDAVIANLD
;
A
#
# COMPACT_ATOMS: atom_id res chain seq x y z
N MET A 1 56.39 -22.85 -3.86
CA MET A 1 56.13 -22.52 -5.29
C MET A 1 54.63 -22.25 -5.44
N SER A 2 54.07 -21.09 -5.06
CA SER A 2 54.30 -19.71 -5.52
C SER A 2 54.40 -19.60 -7.04
N HIS A 3 53.55 -18.72 -7.60
CA HIS A 3 53.56 -18.08 -8.93
C HIS A 3 52.41 -18.45 -9.86
N ARG A 4 51.22 -17.89 -9.59
CA ARG A 4 50.30 -17.44 -10.66
C ARG A 4 49.20 -16.44 -10.25
N PHE A 5 49.22 -15.87 -9.03
CA PHE A 5 48.20 -14.90 -8.59
C PHE A 5 48.68 -13.43 -8.50
N ILE A 6 49.95 -13.13 -8.78
CA ILE A 6 50.53 -11.78 -8.54
C ILE A 6 50.46 -10.85 -9.78
N SER A 7 50.01 -11.33 -10.94
CA SER A 7 49.96 -10.50 -12.17
C SER A 7 48.77 -9.55 -12.25
N ILE A 8 47.67 -9.80 -11.52
CA ILE A 8 46.44 -8.99 -11.63
C ILE A 8 46.47 -7.81 -10.63
N LEU A 9 47.17 -7.96 -9.51
CA LEU A 9 47.26 -6.92 -8.47
C LEU A 9 48.25 -5.79 -8.81
N LYS A 10 49.18 -5.98 -9.75
CA LYS A 10 50.10 -4.91 -10.17
C LYS A 10 49.45 -3.84 -11.05
N ASN A 11 48.28 -4.11 -11.63
CA ASN A 11 47.52 -3.13 -12.41
C ASN A 11 46.43 -2.39 -11.60
N LEU A 12 46.24 -2.73 -10.32
CA LEU A 12 45.29 -2.03 -9.46
C LEU A 12 45.92 -0.84 -8.71
N SER A 13 47.23 -0.86 -8.47
CA SER A 13 47.95 0.27 -7.87
C SER A 13 48.20 1.44 -8.84
N SER A 14 47.93 1.26 -10.13
CA SER A 14 48.01 2.32 -11.15
C SER A 14 46.64 2.90 -11.54
N ILE A 15 45.54 2.44 -10.93
CA ILE A 15 44.17 2.96 -11.16
C ILE A 15 43.77 3.97 -10.07
N THR A 16 44.61 4.21 -9.07
CA THR A 16 44.35 5.15 -7.97
C THR A 16 44.99 6.53 -8.13
N THR A 17 45.14 7.00 -9.36
CA THR A 17 45.35 8.44 -9.63
C THR A 17 44.56 8.89 -10.86
N GLY A 18 43.30 9.26 -10.64
CA GLY A 18 42.51 10.01 -11.63
C GLY A 18 41.33 9.28 -12.28
N SER A 19 40.36 8.81 -11.49
CA SER A 19 38.95 8.82 -11.93
C SER A 19 38.06 8.82 -10.70
N GLY A 20 37.45 9.97 -10.41
CA GLY A 20 36.47 10.08 -9.33
C GLY A 20 35.38 9.04 -9.48
N ILE A 21 34.89 8.51 -8.35
CA ILE A 21 33.57 7.89 -8.30
C ILE A 21 32.63 8.90 -8.97
N GLN A 22 32.07 8.55 -10.13
CA GLN A 22 31.18 9.44 -10.84
C GLN A 22 29.86 9.46 -10.06
N THR A 23 29.82 10.25 -8.99
CA THR A 23 28.59 10.63 -8.30
C THR A 23 27.76 11.40 -9.31
N ARG A 24 26.80 10.71 -9.94
CA ARG A 24 25.80 11.39 -10.75
C ARG A 24 24.88 12.14 -9.80
N SER A 25 25.12 13.44 -9.63
CA SER A 25 24.19 14.32 -8.95
C SER A 25 22.92 14.42 -9.80
N ALA A 26 21.88 13.68 -9.44
CA ALA A 26 20.54 13.89 -9.96
C ALA A 26 19.86 14.96 -9.10
N THR A 27 19.59 16.14 -9.67
CA THR A 27 18.76 17.14 -9.01
C THR A 27 17.30 16.74 -9.18
N TYR A 28 16.70 16.21 -8.13
CA TYR A 28 15.27 16.01 -8.08
C TYR A 28 14.59 17.33 -7.70
N MET A 29 13.63 17.78 -8.50
CA MET A 29 12.72 18.83 -8.05
C MET A 29 11.82 18.26 -6.96
N PRO A 30 11.78 18.86 -5.76
CA PRO A 30 10.91 18.38 -4.68
C PRO A 30 9.47 18.33 -5.15
N ARG A 31 8.81 17.18 -5.01
CA ARG A 31 7.38 17.05 -5.34
C ARG A 31 6.53 17.29 -4.09
N PRO A 32 5.52 18.16 -4.15
CA PRO A 32 4.61 18.35 -3.03
C PRO A 32 3.75 17.11 -2.84
N VAL A 33 3.61 16.66 -1.60
CA VAL A 33 2.75 15.56 -1.18
C VAL A 33 1.88 16.08 -0.06
N THR A 34 0.57 15.94 -0.19
CA THR A 34 -0.37 16.26 0.88
C THR A 34 -0.27 15.20 1.96
N VAL A 35 -0.07 15.61 3.22
CA VAL A 35 0.00 14.69 4.34
C VAL A 35 -1.16 14.94 5.27
N ILE A 36 -2.02 13.94 5.48
CA ILE A 36 -3.06 14.01 6.50
C ILE A 36 -2.45 13.49 7.79
N HIS A 37 -2.30 14.38 8.77
CA HIS A 37 -1.61 14.08 10.02
C HIS A 37 -2.39 13.07 10.87
N GLY A 38 -1.72 12.00 11.26
CA GLY A 38 -2.21 10.96 12.16
C GLY A 38 -1.13 10.55 13.17
N VAL A 39 -1.40 9.51 13.95
CA VAL A 39 -0.60 9.11 15.12
C VAL A 39 0.85 8.78 14.77
N VAL A 40 1.08 8.14 13.61
CA VAL A 40 2.41 7.67 13.15
C VAL A 40 2.99 8.51 12.01
N THR A 41 2.33 9.61 11.61
CA THR A 41 2.79 10.42 10.47
C THR A 41 4.14 11.09 10.73
N ASN A 42 4.40 11.51 11.97
CA ASN A 42 5.70 12.08 12.37
C ASN A 42 6.86 11.10 12.13
N ALA A 43 6.61 9.79 12.17
CA ALA A 43 7.63 8.78 11.87
C ALA A 43 8.06 8.86 10.40
N VAL A 44 7.10 9.08 9.49
CA VAL A 44 7.40 9.23 8.07
C VAL A 44 8.16 10.52 7.81
N GLU A 45 7.74 11.64 8.41
CA GLU A 45 8.42 12.93 8.27
C GLU A 45 9.90 12.82 8.70
N GLN A 46 10.17 12.26 9.88
CA GLN A 46 11.55 12.04 10.37
C GLN A 46 12.39 11.16 9.45
N VAL A 47 11.83 10.06 8.95
CA VAL A 47 12.56 9.13 8.06
C VAL A 47 12.82 9.78 6.70
N MET A 48 11.85 10.51 6.14
CA MET A 48 11.98 11.22 4.86
C MET A 48 13.03 12.34 4.94
N ASP A 49 13.08 13.07 6.06
CA ASP A 49 14.09 14.09 6.32
C ASP A 49 15.49 13.47 6.46
N ALA A 50 15.61 12.36 7.20
CA ALA A 50 16.87 11.66 7.42
C ALA A 50 17.46 11.07 6.12
N MET A 51 16.63 10.59 5.21
CA MET A 51 17.07 10.11 3.90
C MET A 51 17.29 11.26 2.88
N HIS A 52 16.97 12.50 3.24
CA HIS A 52 16.94 13.66 2.34
C HIS A 52 16.11 13.39 1.07
N ALA A 53 14.92 12.79 1.25
CA ALA A 53 14.03 12.50 0.13
C ALA A 53 13.60 13.81 -0.56
N PRO A 54 13.55 13.86 -1.90
CA PRO A 54 13.15 15.04 -2.65
C PRO A 54 11.61 15.15 -2.70
N VAL A 55 11.00 15.22 -1.53
CA VAL A 55 9.56 15.37 -1.34
C VAL A 55 9.31 16.53 -0.40
N TYR A 56 8.27 17.32 -0.68
CA TYR A 56 7.82 18.39 0.19
C TYR A 56 6.49 17.97 0.83
N LEU A 57 6.50 17.72 2.13
CA LEU A 57 5.32 17.25 2.85
C LEU A 57 4.48 18.46 3.30
N GLU A 58 3.34 18.68 2.65
CA GLU A 58 2.36 19.73 3.00
C GLU A 58 1.32 19.12 3.97
N THR A 59 1.60 19.24 5.27
CA THR A 59 0.83 18.57 6.33
C THR A 59 -0.44 19.33 6.73
N TYR A 60 -1.56 18.60 6.82
CA TYR A 60 -2.85 19.08 7.27
C TYR A 60 -3.34 18.32 8.51
N ASN A 61 -3.63 19.06 9.58
CA ASN A 61 -4.16 18.52 10.83
C ASN A 61 -5.69 18.55 10.83
N ILE A 62 -6.33 17.37 10.81
CA ILE A 62 -7.78 17.27 10.88
C ILE A 62 -8.26 17.66 12.29
N LYS A 63 -9.02 18.76 12.38
CA LYS A 63 -9.70 19.18 13.60
C LYS A 63 -11.11 18.59 13.63
N GLY A 64 -11.33 17.52 14.39
CA GLY A 64 -12.65 16.95 14.65
C GLY A 64 -12.70 15.42 14.62
N LYS A 65 -13.54 14.81 15.48
CA LYS A 65 -13.60 13.34 15.64
C LYS A 65 -14.55 12.61 14.69
N ASN A 66 -15.55 13.28 14.10
CA ASN A 66 -16.58 12.61 13.30
C ASN A 66 -16.83 13.34 11.97
N MET A 67 -16.02 13.04 10.94
CA MET A 67 -16.22 13.56 9.59
C MET A 67 -16.42 12.38 8.64
N ASN A 68 -17.58 12.34 7.96
CA ASN A 68 -17.90 11.32 6.95
C ASN A 68 -17.29 11.64 5.56
N HIS A 69 -16.71 12.83 5.41
CA HIS A 69 -16.12 13.34 4.17
C HIS A 69 -14.82 14.08 4.48
N PHE A 70 -13.89 14.13 3.52
CA PHE A 70 -12.73 14.99 3.64
C PHE A 70 -13.18 16.47 3.71
N PRO A 71 -12.58 17.29 4.59
CA PRO A 71 -12.75 18.73 4.53
C PRO A 71 -12.36 19.24 3.13
N ARG A 72 -13.08 20.24 2.61
CA ARG A 72 -12.82 20.80 1.28
C ARG A 72 -11.36 21.24 1.11
N GLU A 73 -10.79 21.83 2.15
CA GLU A 73 -9.37 22.22 2.19
C GLU A 73 -8.42 21.04 1.90
N VAL A 74 -8.69 19.86 2.47
CA VAL A 74 -7.91 18.65 2.22
C VAL A 74 -8.09 18.19 0.78
N VAL A 75 -9.32 18.18 0.28
CA VAL A 75 -9.60 17.78 -1.11
C VAL A 75 -8.90 18.71 -2.09
N ASP A 76 -8.91 20.03 -1.84
CA ASP A 76 -8.27 21.02 -2.70
C ASP A 76 -6.74 20.89 -2.67
N LEU A 77 -6.16 20.57 -1.51
CA LEU A 77 -4.74 20.21 -1.40
C LEU A 77 -4.40 18.94 -2.19
N ILE A 78 -5.23 17.89 -2.10
CA ILE A 78 -5.04 16.68 -2.89
C ILE A 78 -5.20 16.99 -4.39
N ARG A 79 -6.16 17.84 -4.77
CA ARG A 79 -6.35 18.27 -6.16
C ARG A 79 -5.15 19.03 -6.72
N LYS A 80 -4.50 19.85 -5.88
CA LYS A 80 -3.28 20.62 -6.19
C LYS A 80 -2.05 19.71 -6.30
N ASN A 81 -1.81 18.86 -5.30
CA ASN A 81 -0.57 18.08 -5.17
C ASN A 81 -0.64 16.70 -5.85
N LYS A 82 -1.85 16.23 -6.19
CA LYS A 82 -2.18 14.94 -6.83
C LYS A 82 -1.89 13.68 -5.99
N VAL A 83 -0.93 13.75 -5.08
CA VAL A 83 -0.53 12.64 -4.20
C VAL A 83 -0.79 12.98 -2.75
N CYS A 84 -1.36 12.02 -2.02
CA CYS A 84 -1.65 12.13 -0.60
C CYS A 84 -1.06 10.95 0.18
N LEU A 85 -0.49 11.22 1.34
CA LEU A 85 -0.19 10.21 2.35
C LEU A 85 -1.18 10.40 3.52
N ASN A 86 -2.00 9.40 3.77
CA ASN A 86 -3.01 9.43 4.83
C ASN A 86 -2.51 8.71 6.08
N GLY A 87 -2.20 9.47 7.13
CA GLY A 87 -1.82 8.95 8.45
C GLY A 87 -2.96 8.31 9.25
N ARG A 88 -4.18 8.35 8.70
CA ARG A 88 -5.42 7.74 9.20
C ARG A 88 -5.83 8.28 10.58
N VAL A 89 -6.80 9.21 10.57
CA VAL A 89 -7.26 9.90 11.79
C VAL A 89 -8.47 9.22 12.44
N ASN A 90 -9.35 8.55 11.65
CA ASN A 90 -10.52 7.77 12.11
C ASN A 90 -11.10 6.89 10.99
N ASN A 91 -11.97 5.92 11.33
CA ASN A 91 -12.64 4.99 10.40
C ASN A 91 -13.52 5.67 9.33
N SER A 92 -13.97 6.90 9.55
CA SER A 92 -15.05 7.56 8.79
C SER A 92 -14.60 8.34 7.55
N LEU A 93 -13.29 8.55 7.35
CA LEU A 93 -12.76 9.39 6.27
C LEU A 93 -12.50 8.62 4.96
N CYS A 94 -12.32 7.29 5.04
CA CYS A 94 -11.90 6.49 3.89
C CYS A 94 -13.01 6.37 2.82
N GLY A 95 -14.28 6.22 3.20
CA GLY A 95 -15.37 5.98 2.22
C GLY A 95 -15.78 7.20 1.39
N GLY A 96 -16.00 8.36 2.03
CA GLY A 96 -16.51 9.56 1.37
C GLY A 96 -15.48 10.24 0.45
N GLY A 97 -14.22 10.27 0.89
CA GLY A 97 -13.13 10.91 0.15
C GLY A 97 -12.74 10.23 -1.14
N ARG A 98 -12.78 8.89 -1.16
CA ARG A 98 -12.46 8.08 -2.34
C ARG A 98 -13.41 8.35 -3.50
N LYS A 99 -14.69 8.61 -3.22
CA LYS A 99 -15.70 8.94 -4.24
C LYS A 99 -15.49 10.33 -4.84
N GLU A 100 -15.19 11.33 -4.00
CA GLU A 100 -15.02 12.71 -4.48
C GLU A 100 -13.79 12.86 -5.40
N LEU A 101 -12.79 12.02 -5.20
CA LEU A 101 -11.56 12.00 -5.99
C LEU A 101 -11.55 10.91 -7.08
N ASP A 102 -12.68 10.22 -7.29
CA ASP A 102 -12.83 9.15 -8.29
C ASP A 102 -11.72 8.07 -8.22
N LEU A 103 -11.39 7.64 -7.00
CA LEU A 103 -10.39 6.60 -6.76
C LEU A 103 -11.02 5.22 -7.00
N PHE A 104 -10.88 4.69 -8.21
CA PHE A 104 -11.56 3.47 -8.65
C PHE A 104 -10.87 2.16 -8.25
N ALA A 105 -9.59 2.18 -7.87
CA ALA A 105 -8.85 0.98 -7.45
C ALA A 105 -8.22 1.16 -6.08
N SER A 106 -8.30 0.16 -5.22
CA SER A 106 -7.55 0.10 -3.96
C SER A 106 -6.67 -1.14 -3.94
N LEU A 107 -5.40 -0.96 -3.56
CA LEU A 107 -4.42 -2.03 -3.46
C LEU A 107 -4.10 -2.28 -1.99
N VAL A 108 -3.97 -3.55 -1.65
CA VAL A 108 -3.46 -4.02 -0.35
C VAL A 108 -2.37 -5.05 -0.64
N ASN A 109 -1.15 -4.75 -0.22
CA ASN A 109 -0.04 -5.69 -0.41
C ASN A 109 0.12 -6.53 0.86
N CYS A 110 -0.05 -7.84 0.68
CA CYS A 110 -0.07 -8.84 1.74
C CYS A 110 1.14 -9.76 1.57
N PHE A 111 2.23 -9.48 2.27
CA PHE A 111 3.47 -10.26 2.14
C PHE A 111 4.08 -10.63 3.48
N ASN A 112 4.80 -11.75 3.51
CA ASN A 112 5.57 -12.13 4.69
C ASN A 112 6.80 -11.24 4.85
N LEU A 113 7.02 -10.80 6.08
CA LEU A 113 8.29 -10.19 6.49
C LEU A 113 9.10 -11.17 7.31
N ASN A 114 10.36 -11.35 6.91
CA ASN A 114 11.33 -12.13 7.68
C ASN A 114 11.48 -11.49 9.08
N GLY A 115 11.53 -12.31 10.12
CA GLY A 115 11.57 -11.86 11.53
C GLY A 115 10.21 -11.75 12.22
N GLN A 116 9.10 -11.76 11.47
CA GLN A 116 7.76 -11.80 12.07
C GLN A 116 7.22 -13.24 12.18
N PRO A 117 6.59 -13.61 13.31
CA PRO A 117 5.95 -14.91 13.45
C PRO A 117 4.72 -14.95 12.54
N SER A 118 4.73 -15.88 11.59
CA SER A 118 3.60 -16.21 10.74
C SER A 118 3.44 -17.73 10.65
N ARG A 119 2.19 -18.18 10.62
CA ARG A 119 1.83 -19.60 10.37
C ARG A 119 2.22 -20.01 8.96
N TYR A 120 2.01 -19.12 7.99
CA TYR A 120 2.31 -19.35 6.58
C TYR A 120 3.65 -18.73 6.21
N LYS A 121 4.28 -19.26 5.16
CA LYS A 121 5.59 -18.82 4.65
C LYS A 121 5.48 -18.58 3.15
N ASN A 122 6.31 -17.67 2.63
CA ASN A 122 6.37 -17.29 1.22
C ASN A 122 5.04 -16.77 0.65
N VAL A 123 4.26 -16.07 1.47
CA VAL A 123 3.07 -15.33 1.04
C VAL A 123 3.53 -13.98 0.47
N ASP A 124 3.10 -13.69 -0.76
CA ASP A 124 3.24 -12.41 -1.43
C ASP A 124 2.02 -12.25 -2.37
N ILE A 125 0.99 -11.58 -1.87
CA ILE A 125 -0.32 -11.46 -2.52
C ILE A 125 -0.68 -9.98 -2.62
N VAL A 126 -1.06 -9.53 -3.80
CA VAL A 126 -1.63 -8.20 -4.01
C VAL A 126 -3.13 -8.32 -4.22
N VAL A 127 -3.92 -7.69 -3.34
CA VAL A 127 -5.37 -7.63 -3.49
C VAL A 127 -5.75 -6.28 -4.12
N VAL A 128 -6.34 -6.33 -5.30
CA VAL A 128 -6.86 -5.17 -6.05
C VAL A 128 -8.39 -5.15 -5.93
N ILE A 129 -8.89 -4.12 -5.26
CA ILE A 129 -10.30 -3.95 -4.93
C ILE A 129 -10.86 -2.83 -5.80
N GLU A 130 -11.92 -3.12 -6.55
CA GLU A 130 -12.72 -2.09 -7.20
C GLU A 130 -13.41 -1.21 -6.15
N ASN A 131 -13.34 0.11 -6.32
CA ASN A 131 -13.67 1.07 -5.27
C ASN A 131 -14.60 2.20 -5.75
N THR A 132 -15.10 2.12 -6.99
CA THR A 132 -16.04 3.07 -7.58
C THR A 132 -17.47 2.84 -7.12
N LYS A 133 -18.01 1.61 -7.14
CA LYS A 133 -19.44 1.34 -6.83
C LYS A 133 -19.70 -0.11 -6.40
N GLY A 134 -20.21 -0.28 -5.18
CA GLY A 134 -20.75 -1.57 -4.73
C GLY A 134 -21.55 -1.44 -3.44
N GLU A 135 -20.89 -1.05 -2.35
CA GLU A 135 -21.53 -0.96 -1.02
C GLU A 135 -21.47 0.45 -0.41
N CYS A 136 -20.46 1.25 -0.73
CA CYS A 136 -20.36 2.62 -0.20
C CYS A 136 -21.51 3.53 -0.66
N ALA A 137 -22.36 3.08 -1.60
CA ALA A 137 -23.55 3.80 -2.02
C ALA A 137 -24.71 3.73 -1.00
N GLY A 138 -24.67 2.77 -0.05
CA GLY A 138 -25.55 2.77 1.13
C GLY A 138 -27.05 2.74 0.80
N TRP A 139 -27.44 2.14 -0.33
CA TRP A 139 -28.85 2.00 -0.71
C TRP A 139 -29.47 0.83 0.04
N GLU A 140 -29.71 1.04 1.31
CA GLU A 140 -30.42 0.12 2.17
C GLU A 140 -31.74 0.78 2.58
N HIS A 141 -32.85 0.07 2.41
CA HIS A 141 -34.11 0.51 2.96
C HIS A 141 -34.84 -0.64 3.62
N GLU A 142 -35.55 -0.31 4.69
CA GLU A 142 -36.51 -1.21 5.28
C GLU A 142 -37.75 -1.24 4.37
N VAL A 143 -38.04 -2.41 3.79
CA VAL A 143 -39.22 -2.58 2.92
C VAL A 143 -40.48 -2.63 3.78
N VAL A 144 -40.40 -3.38 4.87
CA VAL A 144 -41.39 -3.53 5.95
C VAL A 144 -40.65 -3.75 7.27
N PRO A 145 -41.26 -3.47 8.43
CA PRO A 145 -40.60 -3.67 9.73
C PRO A 145 -39.93 -5.04 9.85
N GLY A 146 -38.61 -5.05 10.03
CA GLY A 146 -37.78 -6.25 10.14
C GLY A 146 -37.25 -6.83 8.84
N VAL A 147 -37.53 -6.22 7.68
CA VAL A 147 -36.99 -6.64 6.36
C VAL A 147 -36.20 -5.50 5.75
N ILE A 148 -34.87 -5.60 5.86
CA ILE A 148 -33.92 -4.68 5.20
C ILE A 148 -33.54 -5.24 3.84
N GLN A 149 -33.64 -4.40 2.81
CA GLN A 149 -33.18 -4.69 1.46
C GLN A 149 -32.00 -3.79 1.10
N SER A 150 -30.90 -4.38 0.68
CA SER A 150 -29.71 -3.68 0.18
C SER A 150 -29.63 -3.82 -1.35
N PHE A 151 -29.38 -2.71 -2.05
CA PHE A 151 -29.21 -2.69 -3.50
C PHE A 151 -27.75 -2.57 -3.89
N GLN A 152 -27.29 -3.48 -4.74
CA GLN A 152 -25.96 -3.41 -5.32
C GLN A 152 -26.03 -2.80 -6.72
N GLN A 153 -25.36 -1.65 -6.91
CA GLN A 153 -25.37 -0.94 -8.18
C GLN A 153 -24.12 -1.25 -8.99
N PHE A 154 -24.31 -1.69 -10.23
CA PHE A 154 -23.26 -1.86 -11.23
C PHE A 154 -23.58 -0.96 -12.43
N THR A 155 -22.56 -0.28 -12.97
CA THR A 155 -22.73 0.59 -14.14
C THR A 155 -22.05 -0.05 -15.34
N THR A 156 -22.81 -0.29 -16.40
CA THR A 156 -22.32 -0.85 -17.66
C THR A 156 -22.52 0.16 -18.79
N ARG A 157 -21.68 0.10 -19.83
CA ARG A 157 -21.94 0.86 -21.07
C ARG A 157 -23.03 0.22 -21.93
N GLU A 158 -23.30 -1.07 -21.72
CA GLU A 158 -24.28 -1.85 -22.48
C GLU A 158 -25.54 -2.18 -21.65
N LYS A 159 -26.73 -2.09 -22.26
CA LYS A 159 -28.02 -2.39 -21.63
C LYS A 159 -28.28 -3.91 -21.58
N THR A 160 -27.45 -4.66 -20.86
CA THR A 160 -27.51 -6.13 -20.85
C THR A 160 -28.05 -6.65 -19.51
N LYS A 161 -29.06 -7.54 -19.53
CA LYS A 161 -29.68 -8.17 -18.35
C LYS A 161 -28.82 -9.31 -17.77
N LYS A 162 -27.53 -9.08 -17.53
CA LYS A 162 -26.65 -10.08 -16.91
C LYS A 162 -26.55 -9.82 -15.40
N LEU A 163 -26.39 -10.88 -14.62
CA LEU A 163 -26.11 -10.77 -13.18
C LEU A 163 -24.78 -10.01 -13.01
N ALA A 164 -24.66 -9.21 -11.96
CA ALA A 164 -23.57 -8.27 -11.81
C ALA A 164 -22.17 -8.92 -11.78
N ASP A 165 -22.02 -10.06 -11.12
CA ASP A 165 -20.74 -10.78 -11.05
C ASP A 165 -20.30 -11.27 -12.44
N SER A 166 -21.24 -11.70 -13.27
CA SER A 166 -20.95 -12.12 -14.65
C SER A 166 -20.38 -10.97 -15.48
N PHE A 167 -20.81 -9.74 -15.25
CA PHE A 167 -20.28 -8.57 -15.96
C PHE A 167 -18.85 -8.24 -15.54
N PHE A 168 -18.53 -8.36 -14.25
CA PHE A 168 -17.17 -8.14 -13.76
C PHE A 168 -16.20 -9.15 -14.36
N LEU A 169 -16.58 -10.43 -14.39
CA LEU A 169 -15.79 -11.49 -15.00
C LEU A 169 -15.57 -11.27 -16.50
N GLU A 170 -16.63 -10.93 -17.24
CA GLU A 170 -16.52 -10.62 -18.68
C GLU A 170 -15.56 -9.45 -18.93
N SER A 171 -15.63 -8.40 -18.11
CA SER A 171 -14.70 -7.26 -18.21
C SER A 171 -13.25 -7.68 -17.97
N CYS A 172 -12.99 -8.51 -16.95
CA CYS A 172 -11.68 -9.07 -16.68
C CYS A 172 -11.18 -9.97 -17.82
N GLN A 173 -12.04 -10.81 -18.38
CA GLN A 173 -11.71 -11.68 -19.52
C GLN A 173 -11.32 -10.89 -20.77
N GLU A 174 -12.06 -9.83 -21.10
CA GLU A 174 -11.71 -8.96 -22.24
C GLU A 174 -10.38 -8.25 -22.03
N VAL A 175 -10.12 -7.77 -20.81
CA VAL A 175 -8.82 -7.17 -20.48
C VAL A 175 -7.69 -8.20 -20.52
N ALA A 176 -7.90 -9.41 -20.01
CA ALA A 176 -6.91 -10.48 -20.02
C ALA A 176 -6.43 -10.83 -21.45
N LYS A 177 -7.33 -10.79 -22.45
CA LYS A 177 -6.96 -11.00 -23.86
C LYS A 177 -5.93 -9.98 -24.37
N MET A 178 -5.91 -8.77 -23.82
CA MET A 178 -4.93 -7.73 -24.17
C MET A 178 -3.55 -7.96 -23.55
N TYR A 179 -3.44 -8.83 -22.53
CA TYR A 179 -2.20 -9.10 -21.79
C TYR A 179 -1.89 -10.61 -21.75
N PRO A 180 -1.59 -11.25 -22.89
CA PRO A 180 -1.43 -12.71 -22.99
C PRO A 180 -0.24 -13.27 -22.19
N ASN A 181 0.70 -12.41 -21.77
CA ASN A 181 1.85 -12.80 -20.95
C ASN A 181 1.49 -12.95 -19.46
N ILE A 182 0.30 -12.52 -19.04
CA ILE A 182 -0.19 -12.65 -17.67
C ILE A 182 -1.21 -13.79 -17.64
N THR A 183 -0.93 -14.83 -16.85
CA THR A 183 -1.87 -15.95 -16.69
C THR A 183 -3.12 -15.46 -15.96
N TYR A 184 -4.28 -15.65 -16.58
CA TYR A 184 -5.58 -15.30 -16.01
C TYR A 184 -6.33 -16.55 -15.56
N ASN A 185 -6.80 -16.56 -14.32
CA ASN A 185 -7.59 -17.62 -13.72
C ASN A 185 -8.80 -17.04 -13.00
N GLU A 186 -9.89 -17.80 -12.95
CA GLU A 186 -11.12 -17.44 -12.24
C GLU A 186 -11.37 -18.42 -11.10
N ILE A 187 -11.82 -17.88 -9.96
CA ILE A 187 -12.13 -18.68 -8.79
C ILE A 187 -13.35 -18.10 -8.06
N GLY A 188 -14.25 -18.98 -7.62
CA GLY A 188 -15.40 -18.57 -6.79
C GLY A 188 -14.95 -18.09 -5.41
N ILE A 189 -15.64 -17.10 -4.86
CA ILE A 189 -15.25 -16.44 -3.61
C ILE A 189 -15.05 -17.40 -2.44
N ASN A 190 -15.97 -18.36 -2.26
CA ASN A 190 -15.89 -19.35 -1.17
C ASN A 190 -14.64 -20.24 -1.31
N THR A 191 -14.33 -20.68 -2.52
CA THR A 191 -13.15 -21.49 -2.81
C THR A 191 -11.87 -20.67 -2.63
N CYS A 192 -11.88 -19.40 -3.04
CA CYS A 192 -10.77 -18.48 -2.81
C CYS A 192 -10.47 -18.31 -1.32
N CYS A 193 -11.49 -18.06 -0.49
CA CYS A 193 -11.34 -17.96 0.96
C CYS A 193 -10.75 -19.25 1.56
N LEU A 194 -11.24 -20.42 1.14
CA LEU A 194 -10.72 -21.71 1.63
C LEU A 194 -9.26 -21.92 1.20
N GLN A 195 -8.93 -21.65 -0.06
CA GLN A 195 -7.58 -21.81 -0.59
C GLN A 195 -6.58 -20.82 0.01
N LEU A 196 -7.01 -19.59 0.33
CA LEU A 196 -6.16 -18.61 1.01
C LEU A 196 -5.69 -19.09 2.39
N VAL A 197 -6.54 -19.83 3.12
CA VAL A 197 -6.16 -20.37 4.43
C VAL A 197 -5.49 -21.75 4.34
N GLU A 198 -5.66 -22.47 3.24
CA GLU A 198 -5.03 -23.78 3.04
C GLU A 198 -3.62 -23.65 2.45
N LYS A 199 -3.50 -22.85 1.38
CA LYS A 199 -2.28 -22.71 0.57
C LYS A 199 -2.20 -21.29 -0.04
N PRO A 200 -1.91 -20.25 0.77
CA PRO A 200 -1.89 -18.86 0.30
C PRO A 200 -0.82 -18.57 -0.75
N GLU A 201 0.31 -19.27 -0.73
CA GLU A 201 1.45 -19.04 -1.64
C GLU A 201 1.16 -19.35 -3.11
N GLN A 202 -0.01 -19.89 -3.43
CA GLN A 202 -0.45 -20.11 -4.81
C GLN A 202 -0.99 -18.83 -5.47
N PHE A 203 -1.36 -17.83 -4.68
CA PHE A 203 -1.93 -16.58 -5.18
C PHE A 203 -0.82 -15.56 -5.40
N ASP A 204 -1.00 -14.73 -6.43
CA ASP A 204 -0.09 -13.63 -6.79
C ASP A 204 -0.89 -12.31 -6.75
N VAL A 205 -1.78 -12.10 -7.73
CA VAL A 205 -2.68 -10.94 -7.76
C VAL A 205 -4.14 -11.39 -7.74
N ILE A 206 -4.94 -10.83 -6.82
CA ILE A 206 -6.38 -11.09 -6.71
C ILE A 206 -7.12 -9.80 -7.05
N VAL A 207 -7.92 -9.83 -8.11
CA VAL A 207 -8.78 -8.70 -8.53
C VAL A 207 -10.23 -9.02 -8.14
N THR A 208 -10.89 -8.11 -7.45
CA THR A 208 -12.20 -8.37 -6.84
C THR A 208 -13.09 -7.12 -6.79
N PRO A 209 -14.43 -7.27 -6.93
CA PRO A 209 -15.35 -6.16 -6.72
C PRO A 209 -15.33 -5.67 -5.26
N ASN A 210 -15.83 -4.46 -5.02
CA ASN A 210 -15.84 -3.82 -3.70
C ASN A 210 -16.37 -4.72 -2.56
N LEU A 211 -17.48 -5.42 -2.82
CA LEU A 211 -18.22 -6.25 -1.86
C LEU A 211 -17.34 -7.31 -1.18
N TYR A 212 -16.48 -7.98 -1.93
CA TYR A 212 -15.66 -9.07 -1.41
C TYR A 212 -14.22 -8.62 -1.11
N GLY A 213 -13.81 -7.45 -1.62
CA GLY A 213 -12.43 -7.01 -1.55
C GLY A 213 -11.88 -6.85 -0.15
N ASN A 214 -12.64 -6.22 0.75
CA ASN A 214 -12.20 -6.05 2.14
C ASN A 214 -12.12 -7.40 2.87
N LEU A 215 -13.04 -8.33 2.61
CA LEU A 215 -13.00 -9.67 3.20
C LEU A 215 -11.73 -10.41 2.78
N ILE A 216 -11.46 -10.45 1.47
CA ILE A 216 -10.27 -11.11 0.93
C ILE A 216 -8.98 -10.44 1.40
N ALA A 217 -8.92 -9.10 1.39
CA ALA A 217 -7.76 -8.37 1.88
C ALA A 217 -7.47 -8.64 3.36
N ASN A 218 -8.50 -8.73 4.21
CA ASN A 218 -8.32 -9.05 5.63
C ASN A 218 -7.83 -10.49 5.83
N ILE A 219 -8.35 -11.46 5.06
CA ILE A 219 -7.87 -12.85 5.10
C ILE A 219 -6.41 -12.91 4.63
N ALA A 220 -6.10 -12.29 3.48
CA ALA A 220 -4.75 -12.22 2.92
C ALA A 220 -3.75 -11.57 3.90
N ALA A 221 -4.13 -10.47 4.55
CA ALA A 221 -3.34 -9.83 5.59
C ALA A 221 -3.11 -10.76 6.79
N GLY A 222 -4.16 -11.46 7.24
CA GLY A 222 -4.09 -12.40 8.35
C GLY A 222 -3.18 -13.61 8.10
N VAL A 223 -3.17 -14.15 6.86
CA VAL A 223 -2.27 -15.25 6.50
C VAL A 223 -0.83 -14.78 6.25
N SER A 224 -0.63 -13.50 5.94
CA SER A 224 0.69 -12.91 5.69
C SER A 224 1.51 -12.62 6.96
N GLY A 225 0.92 -12.65 8.15
CA GLY A 225 1.67 -12.49 9.41
C GLY A 225 0.86 -11.92 10.57
N ARG A 226 1.54 -11.65 11.69
CA ARG A 226 0.89 -11.22 12.95
C ARG A 226 0.08 -9.92 12.77
N GLY A 227 -1.23 -10.04 12.97
CA GLY A 227 -2.12 -9.04 13.57
C GLY A 227 -2.78 -8.04 12.62
N ASN A 228 -4.04 -8.27 12.29
CA ASN A 228 -5.03 -7.28 11.83
C ASN A 228 -4.67 -6.32 10.67
N GLY A 229 -3.54 -6.50 9.97
CA GLY A 229 -3.12 -5.56 8.93
C GLY A 229 -2.19 -4.43 9.41
N ASP A 230 -1.75 -4.42 10.66
CA ASP A 230 -0.91 -3.36 11.28
C ASP A 230 0.47 -3.13 10.59
N ILE A 231 0.78 -3.94 9.57
CA ILE A 231 2.04 -3.95 8.84
C ILE A 231 1.79 -3.85 7.32
N MET A 232 0.54 -3.96 6.87
CA MET A 232 0.22 -4.09 5.45
C MET A 232 0.05 -2.70 4.82
N PRO A 233 0.88 -2.35 3.82
CA PRO A 233 0.73 -1.10 3.11
C PRO A 233 -0.43 -1.19 2.11
N GLY A 234 -1.00 -0.04 1.81
CA GLY A 234 -2.01 0.07 0.78
C GLY A 234 -2.05 1.44 0.12
N GLY A 235 -2.92 1.53 -0.87
CA GLY A 235 -3.19 2.80 -1.54
C GLY A 235 -4.41 2.72 -2.42
N SER A 236 -5.08 3.85 -2.59
CA SER A 236 -6.19 4.04 -3.51
C SER A 236 -5.77 4.94 -4.67
N PHE A 237 -6.15 4.54 -5.87
CA PHE A 237 -5.72 5.14 -7.13
C PHE A 237 -6.94 5.51 -7.96
N GLY A 238 -6.90 6.72 -8.51
CA GLY A 238 -7.81 7.22 -9.55
C GLY A 238 -7.01 7.60 -10.80
N ALA A 239 -7.69 8.27 -11.74
CA ALA A 239 -7.06 8.68 -12.99
C ALA A 239 -5.99 9.77 -12.78
N GLU A 240 -6.23 10.69 -11.85
CA GLU A 240 -5.34 11.84 -11.60
C GLU A 240 -4.74 11.86 -10.18
N TYR A 241 -5.30 11.08 -9.26
CA TYR A 241 -5.02 11.17 -7.82
C TYR A 241 -4.58 9.82 -7.26
N ALA A 242 -3.66 9.85 -6.29
CA ALA A 242 -3.25 8.68 -5.54
C ALA A 242 -3.19 9.00 -4.03
N ILE A 243 -3.79 8.13 -3.21
CA ILE A 243 -3.76 8.21 -1.76
C ILE A 243 -3.08 6.95 -1.22
N PHE A 244 -1.99 7.10 -0.48
CA PHE A 244 -1.28 6.01 0.18
C PHE A 244 -1.67 5.96 1.65
N GLU A 245 -2.01 4.78 2.16
CA GLU A 245 -2.50 4.63 3.52
C GLU A 245 -2.25 3.23 4.08
N GLN A 246 -2.17 3.15 5.40
CA GLN A 246 -2.11 1.85 6.07
C GLN A 246 -3.47 1.15 6.09
N VAL A 247 -3.45 -0.16 5.86
CA VAL A 247 -4.63 -1.02 5.87
C VAL A 247 -4.78 -1.66 7.26
N GLY A 248 -6.00 -1.98 7.72
CA GLY A 248 -6.23 -2.59 9.04
C GLY A 248 -7.04 -1.73 10.04
N PRO A 249 -7.28 -2.16 11.29
CA PRO A 249 -8.17 -1.48 12.23
C PRO A 249 -7.51 -0.31 12.94
N VAL A 250 -8.34 0.65 13.35
CA VAL A 250 -7.90 1.95 13.86
C VAL A 250 -7.41 1.93 15.32
N GLU A 251 -7.39 0.79 15.98
CA GLU A 251 -7.11 0.72 17.42
C GLU A 251 -5.61 0.48 17.74
N ASN A 252 -4.78 0.13 16.75
CA ASN A 252 -3.37 -0.25 16.93
C ASN A 252 -2.34 0.74 16.32
N HIS A 253 -2.72 2.01 16.16
CA HIS A 253 -1.96 3.08 15.48
C HIS A 253 -0.59 3.49 16.07
N LYS A 254 0.07 2.69 16.90
CA LYS A 254 1.43 3.01 17.39
C LYS A 254 2.53 2.49 16.47
N ASN A 255 2.25 1.49 15.65
CA ASN A 255 3.24 0.87 14.78
C ASN A 255 3.36 1.64 13.45
N PRO A 256 4.50 2.30 13.15
CA PRO A 256 4.63 3.09 11.92
C PRO A 256 4.91 2.25 10.68
N VAL A 257 5.11 0.93 10.82
CA VAL A 257 5.63 0.06 9.74
C VAL A 257 4.72 0.04 8.51
N ALA A 258 3.41 -0.11 8.67
CA ALA A 258 2.47 -0.12 7.53
C ALA A 258 2.50 1.21 6.76
N LEU A 259 2.53 2.34 7.47
CA LEU A 259 2.58 3.66 6.85
C LEU A 259 3.93 3.94 6.18
N LEU A 260 5.04 3.44 6.75
CA LEU A 260 6.36 3.52 6.13
C LEU A 260 6.43 2.69 4.84
N PHE A 261 5.89 1.47 4.82
CA PHE A 261 5.76 0.70 3.57
C PHE A 261 4.79 1.35 2.57
N SER A 262 3.73 2.01 3.04
CA SER A 262 2.84 2.79 2.16
C SER A 262 3.59 3.98 1.55
N SER A 263 4.53 4.55 2.29
CA SER A 263 5.44 5.60 1.82
C SER A 263 6.44 5.07 0.78
N VAL A 264 6.87 3.81 0.88
CA VAL A 264 7.64 3.13 -0.19
C VAL A 264 6.81 3.07 -1.48
N MET A 265 5.54 2.66 -1.40
CA MET A 265 4.63 2.65 -2.56
C MET A 265 4.46 4.06 -3.16
N MET A 266 4.34 5.08 -2.30
CA MET A 266 4.27 6.47 -2.70
C MET A 266 5.54 6.93 -3.42
N LEU A 267 6.72 6.64 -2.89
CA LEU A 267 8.00 7.00 -3.53
C LEU A 267 8.14 6.35 -4.91
N ARG A 268 7.71 5.10 -5.08
CA ARG A 268 7.67 4.45 -6.39
C ARG A 268 6.72 5.15 -7.35
N HIS A 269 5.52 5.52 -6.88
CA HIS A 269 4.56 6.29 -7.67
C HIS A 269 5.09 7.68 -8.08
N LEU A 270 5.88 8.32 -7.21
CA LEU A 270 6.56 9.59 -7.51
C LEU A 270 7.78 9.44 -8.42
N LEU A 271 8.09 8.24 -8.91
CA LEU A 271 9.26 7.92 -9.73
C LEU A 271 10.59 8.15 -8.99
N LEU A 272 10.61 7.83 -7.69
CA LEU A 272 11.77 7.89 -6.80
C LEU A 272 12.19 6.47 -6.33
N PRO A 273 12.51 5.53 -7.24
CA PRO A 273 12.74 4.12 -6.88
C PRO A 273 13.96 3.95 -5.98
N LEU A 274 15.04 4.72 -6.16
CA LEU A 274 16.24 4.64 -5.31
C LEU A 274 15.92 4.93 -3.84
N PHE A 275 15.09 5.94 -3.59
CA PHE A 275 14.64 6.29 -2.25
C PHE A 275 13.68 5.24 -1.70
N ALA A 276 12.79 4.71 -2.54
CA ALA A 276 11.87 3.64 -2.17
C ALA A 276 12.62 2.35 -1.77
N ASP A 277 13.60 1.92 -2.56
CA ASP A 277 14.37 0.70 -2.34
C ASP A 277 15.26 0.81 -1.10
N ARG A 278 15.84 2.00 -0.86
CA ARG A 278 16.60 2.32 0.35
C ARG A 278 15.73 2.20 1.59
N LEU A 279 14.55 2.83 1.58
CA LEU A 279 13.59 2.74 2.68
C LEU A 279 13.09 1.31 2.89
N GLU A 280 12.71 0.60 1.82
CA GLU A 280 12.23 -0.77 1.92
C GLU A 280 13.28 -1.73 2.49
N THR A 281 14.54 -1.58 2.07
CA THR A 281 15.65 -2.39 2.56
C THR A 281 15.89 -2.14 4.06
N ALA A 282 15.91 -0.88 4.49
CA ALA A 282 16.04 -0.51 5.90
C ALA A 282 14.90 -1.10 6.74
N MET A 283 13.66 -0.96 6.26
CA MET A 283 12.48 -1.53 6.92
C MET A 283 12.57 -3.05 7.04
N LYS A 284 12.92 -3.77 5.96
CA LYS A 284 13.08 -5.24 5.99
C LYS A 284 14.16 -5.68 6.99
N ARG A 285 15.27 -4.95 7.12
CA ARG A 285 16.32 -5.22 8.13
C ARG A 285 15.78 -5.06 9.55
N VAL A 286 15.15 -3.91 9.86
CA VAL A 286 14.58 -3.62 11.18
C VAL A 286 13.56 -4.68 11.60
N VAL A 287 12.72 -5.12 10.66
CA VAL A 287 11.74 -6.18 10.91
C VAL A 287 12.41 -7.53 11.16
N THR A 288 13.45 -7.86 10.38
CA THR A 288 14.23 -9.10 10.54
C THR A 288 14.96 -9.17 11.87
N GLU A 289 15.45 -8.03 12.37
CA GLU A 289 16.10 -7.91 13.68
C GLU A 289 15.12 -7.98 14.87
N GLY A 290 13.81 -8.04 14.62
CA GLY A 290 12.79 -8.07 15.67
C GLY A 290 12.63 -6.75 16.42
N LYS A 291 13.12 -5.64 15.86
CA LYS A 291 13.04 -4.29 16.44
C LYS A 291 11.70 -3.59 16.16
N CYS A 292 10.68 -4.32 15.72
CA CYS A 292 9.32 -3.81 15.51
C CYS A 292 8.26 -4.89 15.80
N GLY A 293 7.02 -4.49 16.13
CA GLY A 293 5.87 -5.39 16.23
C GLY A 293 5.67 -6.07 17.60
N ASN A 294 6.48 -5.74 18.61
CA ASN A 294 6.24 -6.12 20.00
C ASN A 294 5.46 -5.02 20.72
N SER A 295 4.59 -5.38 21.68
CA SER A 295 3.77 -4.44 22.46
C SER A 295 4.58 -3.39 23.25
N ASN A 296 5.88 -3.63 23.42
CA ASN A 296 6.78 -2.80 24.22
C ASN A 296 7.64 -1.85 23.39
N THR A 297 7.70 -2.01 22.06
CA THR A 297 8.52 -1.15 21.22
C THR A 297 7.77 0.14 20.91
N THR A 298 8.41 1.28 21.16
CA THR A 298 7.81 2.59 20.88
C THR A 298 7.93 2.95 19.40
N THR A 299 7.06 3.86 18.93
CA THR A 299 7.15 4.39 17.55
C THR A 299 8.53 5.00 17.28
N GLN A 300 9.11 5.72 18.25
CA GLN A 300 10.40 6.36 18.09
C GLN A 300 11.55 5.35 17.99
N GLU A 301 11.53 4.28 18.80
CA GLU A 301 12.53 3.21 18.69
C GLU A 301 12.54 2.57 17.30
N VAL A 302 11.36 2.38 16.69
CA VAL A 302 11.27 1.89 15.30
C VAL A 302 11.86 2.91 14.32
N VAL A 303 11.55 4.19 14.47
CA VAL A 303 12.08 5.28 13.62
C VAL A 303 13.60 5.33 13.71
N ASP A 304 14.16 5.35 14.92
CA ASP A 304 15.61 5.42 15.15
C ASP A 304 16.31 4.20 14.54
N ALA A 305 15.72 3.01 14.67
CA ALA A 305 16.24 1.79 14.08
C ALA A 305 16.21 1.83 12.54
N VAL A 306 15.15 2.39 11.95
CA VAL A 306 15.05 2.57 10.49
C VAL A 306 16.09 3.56 10.01
N ILE A 307 16.21 4.72 10.66
CA ILE A 307 17.18 5.75 10.31
C ILE A 307 18.62 5.20 10.39
N ALA A 308 18.93 4.42 11.43
CA ALA A 308 20.23 3.77 11.59
C ALA A 308 20.56 2.74 10.48
N ASN A 309 19.55 2.26 9.74
CA ASN A 309 19.69 1.30 8.64
C ASN A 309 19.53 1.93 7.25
N LEU A 310 19.37 3.26 7.15
CA LEU A 310 19.36 3.98 5.88
C LEU A 310 20.80 4.12 5.34
N ASP A 311 21.35 3.05 4.77
CA ASP A 311 22.62 3.10 4.03
C ASP A 311 22.41 3.66 2.61
#